data_AF-A0A158K3I1-F1
#
_entry.id   AF-A0A158K3I1-F1
#
_cell.length_a   1.000
_cell.length_b   1.000
_cell.length_c   1.000
_cell.angle_alpha   90.00
_cell.angle_beta   90.00
_cell.angle_gamma   90.00
#
_symmetry.space_group_name_H-M   'P 1'
#
loop_
_entity.id
_entity.type
_entity.pdbx_description
1 polymer ?
#
loop_
_entity_poly.entity_id
_entity_poly.type
_entity_poly.pdbx_seq_one_letter_code
_entity_poly.pdbx_strand_id
1 'polypeptide(L)'
;MLLIPDADTAFIDPFYEESTLVMSCDVVEPADGKGYERDPRSLAKRAEAYLKSSGLGDAAFFGPEPEFFIFDSVRWSADQSGCFVKIGSEEAPWSSSMEFEGGNTGHRPGTKGGYFPVAPVDTFQDIRSEMCLLLEKIGIPVEVHHHEVAGQGQNEIGTKFSTLVQRADWTQQLKYIVHNVAHTYGKTATFMPKPVVGDNGSGMHVHQSIWKDGKNLFAGDGYAGLSEFALFYIGGIIKHARALNAITNPSTNSYKRLVPHFEAPVKLAYSAKNRSASIRIPHVSNPKGRRIETRFPDPMANPYLCFSALMMAGLDGVQNKIHPGEAADKNLYDLPPEEDAKIPTVCAGLDEALDALNADREFLTVGGVFTDSMLDAYIELKTNELQRYRQAVHPIEFEMYYSL
;
A
#
# COMPACT_ATOMS: atom_id res chain seq x y z
N MET A 1 16.84 -21.52 -11.88
CA MET A 1 16.97 -20.33 -11.02
C MET A 1 18.03 -20.57 -9.96
N LEU A 2 18.81 -19.55 -9.62
CA LEU A 2 19.69 -19.53 -8.44
C LEU A 2 19.23 -18.43 -7.48
N LEU A 3 19.38 -18.66 -6.17
CA LEU A 3 19.20 -17.62 -5.15
C LEU A 3 20.57 -17.03 -4.81
N ILE A 4 20.71 -15.73 -5.02
CA ILE A 4 21.94 -14.99 -4.72
C ILE A 4 21.72 -14.14 -3.48
N PRO A 5 22.31 -14.49 -2.32
CA PRO A 5 22.11 -13.76 -1.09
C PRO A 5 22.76 -12.37 -1.16
N ASP A 6 22.06 -11.38 -0.61
CA ASP A 6 22.49 -9.99 -0.52
C ASP A 6 22.95 -9.70 0.92
N ALA A 7 24.27 -9.62 1.14
CA ALA A 7 24.86 -9.50 2.47
C ALA A 7 24.46 -8.22 3.21
N ASP A 8 24.10 -7.15 2.50
CA ASP A 8 23.67 -5.88 3.10
C ASP A 8 22.29 -5.96 3.75
N THR A 9 21.55 -7.05 3.49
CA THR A 9 20.22 -7.30 4.06
C THR A 9 20.23 -8.18 5.30
N ALA A 10 21.42 -8.57 5.78
CA ALA A 10 21.56 -9.55 6.83
C ALA A 10 21.05 -9.05 8.20
N PHE A 11 20.17 -9.82 8.86
CA PHE A 11 19.74 -9.56 10.24
C PHE A 11 19.48 -10.87 10.99
N ILE A 12 19.57 -10.84 12.32
CA ILE A 12 19.24 -12.01 13.16
C ILE A 12 17.72 -12.05 13.36
N ASP A 13 17.11 -13.20 13.07
CA ASP A 13 15.68 -13.40 13.29
C ASP A 13 15.34 -13.28 14.79
N PRO A 14 14.40 -12.41 15.19
CA PRO A 14 14.11 -12.20 16.61
C PRO A 14 13.12 -13.22 17.19
N PHE A 15 12.54 -14.11 16.39
CA PHE A 15 11.47 -15.04 16.82
C PHE A 15 11.92 -16.51 16.85
N TYR A 16 12.87 -16.91 16.00
CA TYR A 16 13.35 -18.28 16.00
C TYR A 16 14.07 -18.66 17.29
N GLU A 17 13.82 -19.88 17.76
CA GLU A 17 14.46 -20.46 18.94
C GLU A 17 15.98 -20.59 18.75
N GLU A 18 16.40 -21.04 17.56
CA GLU A 18 17.80 -21.16 17.19
C GLU A 18 18.30 -19.88 16.52
N SER A 19 19.51 -19.45 16.91
CA SER A 19 20.16 -18.25 16.35
C SER A 19 20.33 -18.39 14.84
N THR A 20 19.53 -17.63 14.10
CA THR A 20 19.41 -17.75 12.64
C THR A 20 19.62 -16.38 11.98
N LEU A 21 20.48 -16.36 10.98
CA LEU A 21 20.71 -15.18 10.14
C LEU A 21 19.78 -15.23 8.91
N VAL A 22 19.02 -14.16 8.70
CA VAL A 22 18.19 -13.96 7.51
C VAL A 22 18.95 -13.10 6.52
N MET A 23 18.91 -13.46 5.24
CA MET A 23 19.38 -12.65 4.12
C MET A 23 18.35 -12.69 3.00
N SER A 24 18.01 -11.53 2.44
CA SER A 24 17.24 -11.44 1.20
C SER A 24 18.08 -11.95 0.04
N CYS A 25 17.43 -12.58 -0.93
CA CYS A 25 18.07 -13.07 -2.13
C CYS A 25 17.45 -12.44 -3.37
N ASP A 26 18.27 -12.20 -4.39
CA ASP A 26 17.79 -12.03 -5.76
C ASP A 26 17.67 -13.40 -6.43
N VAL A 27 16.72 -13.53 -7.36
CA VAL A 27 16.62 -14.72 -8.20
C VAL A 27 17.32 -14.44 -9.53
N VAL A 28 18.27 -15.29 -9.93
CA VAL A 28 19.02 -15.11 -11.18
C VAL A 28 18.91 -16.32 -12.11
N GLU A 29 19.08 -16.07 -13.40
CA GLU A 29 19.11 -17.08 -14.44
C GLU A 29 20.44 -17.86 -14.39
N PRO A 30 20.44 -19.21 -14.26
CA PRO A 30 21.69 -19.97 -14.20
C PRO A 30 22.53 -19.89 -15.47
N ALA A 31 21.89 -19.64 -16.62
CA ALA A 31 22.54 -19.68 -17.92
C ALA A 31 23.48 -18.48 -18.15
N ASP A 32 23.10 -17.29 -17.70
CA ASP A 32 23.87 -16.06 -17.92
C ASP A 32 24.12 -15.23 -16.65
N GLY A 33 23.60 -15.67 -15.49
CA GLY A 33 23.78 -15.02 -14.20
C GLY A 33 22.99 -13.72 -14.04
N LYS A 34 22.13 -13.34 -15.00
CA LYS A 34 21.37 -12.10 -14.92
C LYS A 34 20.16 -12.24 -13.99
N GLY A 35 19.75 -11.12 -13.40
CA GLY A 35 18.52 -11.04 -12.60
C GLY A 35 17.32 -11.53 -13.40
N TYR A 36 16.59 -12.49 -12.83
CA TYR A 36 15.41 -13.09 -13.44
C TYR A 36 14.40 -12.01 -13.81
N GLU A 37 13.81 -12.10 -15.00
CA GLU A 37 12.90 -11.05 -15.46
C GLU A 37 11.65 -10.93 -14.57
N ARG A 38 11.18 -12.03 -13.97
CA ARG A 38 10.00 -12.06 -13.10
C ARG A 38 10.31 -12.00 -11.60
N ASP A 39 11.57 -11.84 -11.21
CA ASP A 39 11.92 -11.55 -9.82
C ASP A 39 11.61 -10.07 -9.51
N PRO A 40 10.66 -9.79 -8.59
CA PRO A 40 10.33 -8.43 -8.22
C PRO A 40 11.52 -7.63 -7.67
N ARG A 41 12.45 -8.27 -6.95
CA ARG A 41 13.60 -7.58 -6.35
C ARG A 41 14.63 -7.19 -7.41
N SER A 42 14.97 -8.12 -8.31
CA SER A 42 15.77 -7.82 -9.51
C SER A 42 15.12 -6.72 -10.36
N LEU A 43 13.80 -6.73 -10.54
CA LEU A 43 13.07 -5.68 -11.25
C LEU A 43 13.22 -4.31 -10.58
N ALA A 44 13.08 -4.23 -9.26
CA ALA A 44 13.30 -3.00 -8.50
C ALA A 44 14.73 -2.46 -8.64
N LYS A 45 15.74 -3.35 -8.67
CA LYS A 45 17.13 -2.99 -8.98
C LYS A 45 17.28 -2.44 -10.40
N ARG A 46 16.60 -3.02 -11.39
CA ARG A 46 16.54 -2.48 -12.77
C ARG A 46 15.90 -1.08 -12.80
N ALA A 47 14.84 -0.86 -12.01
CA ALA A 47 14.19 0.44 -11.92
C ALA A 47 15.12 1.54 -11.38
N GLU A 48 15.84 1.26 -10.28
CA GLU A 48 16.85 2.19 -9.75
C GLU A 48 18.00 2.44 -10.74
N ALA A 49 18.44 1.40 -11.46
CA ALA A 49 19.45 1.53 -12.50
C ALA A 49 18.95 2.39 -13.67
N TYR A 50 17.69 2.22 -14.09
CA TYR A 50 17.07 3.01 -15.14
C TYR A 50 17.00 4.50 -14.78
N LEU A 51 16.60 4.83 -13.54
CA LEU A 51 16.59 6.22 -13.06
C LEU A 51 17.96 6.87 -13.27
N LYS A 52 19.04 6.20 -12.85
CA LYS A 52 20.42 6.67 -13.03
C LYS A 52 20.79 6.81 -14.51
N SER A 53 20.54 5.77 -15.31
CA SER A 53 20.91 5.78 -16.74
C SER A 53 20.12 6.78 -17.57
N SER A 54 18.88 7.11 -17.16
CA SER A 54 18.05 8.13 -17.82
C SER A 54 18.58 9.55 -17.62
N GLY A 55 19.42 9.77 -16.60
CA GLY A 55 19.92 11.08 -16.22
C GLY A 55 18.91 11.98 -15.50
N LEU A 56 17.69 11.50 -15.24
CA LEU A 56 16.62 12.25 -14.57
C LEU A 56 16.85 12.38 -13.06
N GLY A 57 17.54 11.43 -12.43
CA GLY A 57 17.91 11.44 -11.02
C GLY A 57 18.97 10.39 -10.71
N ASP A 58 19.52 10.40 -9.50
CA ASP A 58 20.49 9.40 -9.01
C ASP A 58 19.95 8.54 -7.85
N ALA A 59 18.91 9.03 -7.17
CA ALA A 59 18.23 8.32 -6.08
C ALA A 59 16.72 8.62 -6.09
N ALA A 60 15.92 7.61 -5.80
CA ALA A 60 14.49 7.73 -5.53
C ALA A 60 14.22 7.24 -4.11
N PHE A 61 13.56 8.07 -3.31
CA PHE A 61 13.21 7.74 -1.94
C PHE A 61 11.72 7.45 -1.81
N PHE A 62 11.40 6.37 -1.10
CA PHE A 62 10.06 5.87 -0.83
C PHE A 62 9.83 5.78 0.67
N GLY A 63 8.66 6.25 1.12
CA GLY A 63 8.16 6.12 2.49
C GLY A 63 6.73 5.58 2.46
N PRO A 64 6.51 4.26 2.50
CA PRO A 64 5.18 3.67 2.61
C PRO A 64 4.66 3.74 4.06
N GLU A 65 3.35 3.94 4.21
CA GLU A 65 2.58 3.92 5.46
C GLU A 65 1.61 2.72 5.44
N PRO A 66 2.10 1.46 5.60
CA PRO A 66 1.23 0.28 5.54
C PRO A 66 0.42 0.14 6.83
N GLU A 67 -0.86 0.48 6.76
CA GLU A 67 -1.82 0.22 7.82
C GLU A 67 -2.15 -1.29 7.92
N PHE A 68 -2.61 -1.74 9.09
CA PHE A 68 -3.00 -3.14 9.31
C PHE A 68 -4.07 -3.26 10.39
N PHE A 69 -4.67 -4.44 10.49
CA PHE A 69 -5.57 -4.81 11.59
C PHE A 69 -4.93 -5.87 12.47
N ILE A 70 -5.26 -5.85 13.76
CA ILE A 70 -5.01 -6.94 14.71
C ILE A 70 -6.37 -7.40 15.25
N PHE A 71 -6.64 -8.70 15.14
CA PHE A 71 -7.85 -9.34 15.64
C PHE A 71 -7.50 -10.46 16.64
N ASP A 72 -8.45 -10.82 17.50
CA ASP A 72 -8.28 -11.95 18.42
C ASP A 72 -8.55 -13.29 17.72
N SER A 73 -9.45 -13.30 16.73
CA SER A 73 -9.70 -14.48 15.92
C SER A 73 -10.29 -14.15 14.55
N VAL A 74 -10.02 -15.01 13.56
CA VAL A 74 -10.65 -14.96 12.24
C VAL A 74 -11.00 -16.37 11.81
N ARG A 75 -12.24 -16.59 11.36
CA ARG A 75 -12.71 -17.86 10.79
C ARG A 75 -13.39 -17.61 9.46
N TRP A 76 -13.16 -18.48 8.49
CA TRP A 76 -13.79 -18.40 7.18
C TRP A 76 -13.92 -19.80 6.56
N SER A 77 -14.90 -19.96 5.67
CA SER A 77 -15.02 -21.10 4.76
C SER A 77 -15.65 -20.65 3.45
N ALA A 78 -15.37 -21.37 2.37
CA ALA A 78 -16.03 -21.23 1.08
C ALA A 78 -16.01 -22.59 0.37
N ASP A 79 -17.14 -23.29 0.40
CA ASP A 79 -17.33 -24.62 -0.17
C ASP A 79 -18.72 -24.73 -0.84
N GLN A 80 -19.07 -25.93 -1.30
CA GLN A 80 -20.34 -26.16 -2.01
C GLN A 80 -21.58 -25.86 -1.17
N SER A 81 -21.49 -25.92 0.15
CA SER A 81 -22.60 -25.64 1.07
C SER A 81 -22.78 -24.15 1.37
N GLY A 82 -21.80 -23.31 1.02
CA GLY A 82 -21.86 -21.86 1.19
C GLY A 82 -20.51 -21.25 1.56
N CYS A 83 -20.53 -19.99 1.97
CA CYS A 83 -19.36 -19.30 2.47
C CYS A 83 -19.68 -18.40 3.68
N PHE A 84 -18.68 -18.17 4.52
CA PHE A 84 -18.78 -17.23 5.64
C PHE A 84 -17.42 -16.64 5.98
N VAL A 85 -17.45 -15.48 6.65
CA VAL A 85 -16.31 -14.91 7.37
C VAL A 85 -16.81 -14.41 8.72
N LYS A 86 -16.03 -14.64 9.78
CA LYS A 86 -16.33 -14.17 11.13
C LYS A 86 -15.04 -13.69 11.80
N ILE A 87 -15.03 -12.42 12.18
CA ILE A 87 -13.92 -11.77 12.88
C ILE A 87 -14.32 -11.61 14.34
N GLY A 88 -13.43 -12.00 15.26
CA GLY A 88 -13.50 -11.70 16.68
C GLY A 88 -12.46 -10.66 17.04
N SER A 89 -12.90 -9.57 17.67
CA SER A 89 -12.05 -8.51 18.20
C SER A 89 -12.72 -7.94 19.44
N GLU A 90 -12.06 -8.01 20.60
CA GLU A 90 -12.55 -7.50 21.87
C GLU A 90 -12.73 -5.98 21.84
N GLU A 91 -11.84 -5.27 21.14
CA GLU A 91 -11.87 -3.82 20.97
C GLU A 91 -13.04 -3.35 20.07
N ALA A 92 -13.56 -4.24 19.22
CA ALA A 92 -14.55 -3.87 18.22
C ALA A 92 -15.89 -3.36 18.81
N PRO A 93 -16.58 -2.40 18.15
CA PRO A 93 -17.85 -1.86 18.64
C PRO A 93 -18.94 -2.91 18.89
N TRP A 94 -18.98 -3.95 18.06
CA TRP A 94 -19.96 -5.04 18.16
C TRP A 94 -19.71 -5.99 19.35
N SER A 95 -18.58 -5.86 20.04
CA SER A 95 -18.23 -6.62 21.25
C SER A 95 -18.78 -5.99 22.54
N SER A 96 -19.46 -4.84 22.44
CA SER A 96 -20.09 -4.14 23.57
C SER A 96 -21.13 -4.98 24.33
N SER A 97 -21.81 -5.91 23.66
CA SER A 97 -22.82 -6.79 24.26
C SER A 97 -22.35 -8.24 24.48
N MET A 98 -21.09 -8.55 24.15
CA MET A 98 -20.58 -9.91 24.32
C MET A 98 -20.27 -10.23 25.77
N GLU A 99 -20.47 -11.49 26.14
CA GLU A 99 -20.01 -12.04 27.40
C GLU A 99 -18.58 -12.57 27.24
N PHE A 100 -17.69 -12.18 28.16
CA PHE A 100 -16.31 -12.63 28.21
C PHE A 100 -16.06 -13.38 29.52
N GLU A 101 -15.17 -14.37 29.48
CA GLU A 101 -14.66 -15.02 30.68
C GLU A 101 -13.90 -13.97 31.51
N GLY A 102 -14.41 -13.65 32.72
CA GLY A 102 -13.89 -12.56 33.56
C GLY A 102 -14.69 -11.25 33.50
N GLY A 103 -15.73 -11.18 32.66
CA GLY A 103 -16.62 -10.02 32.53
C GLY A 103 -16.22 -9.05 31.40
N ASN A 104 -17.19 -8.28 30.92
CA ASN A 104 -16.98 -7.30 29.87
C ASN A 104 -16.55 -5.95 30.47
N THR A 105 -15.32 -5.49 30.17
CA THR A 105 -14.72 -4.26 30.73
C THR A 105 -15.28 -2.96 30.14
N GLY A 106 -15.95 -3.02 28.98
CA GLY A 106 -16.76 -1.92 28.46
C GLY A 106 -16.05 -0.76 27.76
N HIS A 107 -14.73 -0.69 27.75
CA HIS A 107 -13.97 0.40 27.10
C HIS A 107 -13.61 0.04 25.66
N ARG A 108 -14.29 0.66 24.68
CA ARG A 108 -14.11 0.37 23.26
C ARG A 108 -14.20 1.62 22.40
N PRO A 109 -13.40 1.74 21.32
CA PRO A 109 -13.65 2.72 20.30
C PRO A 109 -14.99 2.44 19.61
N GLY A 110 -15.67 3.50 19.17
CA GLY A 110 -16.81 3.38 18.27
C GLY A 110 -16.38 3.08 16.83
N THR A 111 -17.34 2.87 15.94
CA THR A 111 -17.06 2.84 14.49
C THR A 111 -16.42 4.16 14.07
N LYS A 112 -15.29 4.09 13.35
CA LYS A 112 -14.42 5.24 13.03
C LYS A 112 -13.88 6.02 14.25
N GLY A 113 -13.92 5.41 15.43
CA GLY A 113 -13.58 6.02 16.71
C GLY A 113 -12.22 5.58 17.28
N GLY A 114 -11.42 4.85 16.51
CA GLY A 114 -10.11 4.33 16.96
C GLY A 114 -8.98 5.38 16.95
N TYR A 115 -9.20 6.57 16.37
CA TYR A 115 -8.12 7.54 16.19
C TYR A 115 -7.81 8.31 17.49
N PHE A 116 -6.75 7.88 18.17
CA PHE A 116 -6.16 8.48 19.38
C PHE A 116 -7.01 8.55 20.67
N PRO A 117 -7.99 7.67 20.94
CA PRO A 117 -8.41 7.49 22.32
C PRO A 117 -7.26 6.86 23.11
N VAL A 118 -7.04 7.30 24.35
CA VAL A 118 -6.01 6.72 25.21
C VAL A 118 -6.47 5.38 25.80
N ALA A 119 -5.52 4.58 26.30
CA ALA A 119 -5.83 3.39 27.09
C ALA A 119 -6.80 3.75 28.26
N PRO A 120 -7.76 2.87 28.61
CA PRO A 120 -7.90 1.48 28.16
C PRO A 120 -8.72 1.29 26.87
N VAL A 121 -9.11 2.38 26.17
CA VAL A 121 -9.86 2.25 24.90
C VAL A 121 -8.97 1.71 23.79
N ASP A 122 -7.75 2.24 23.67
CA ASP A 122 -6.71 1.66 22.83
C ASP A 122 -6.02 0.51 23.56
N THR A 123 -6.20 -0.70 23.05
CA THR A 123 -5.73 -1.96 23.64
C THR A 123 -4.36 -2.41 23.10
N PHE A 124 -3.80 -1.68 22.15
CA PHE A 124 -2.66 -2.13 21.33
C PHE A 124 -1.35 -1.39 21.59
N GLN A 125 -1.30 -0.47 22.56
CA GLN A 125 -0.10 0.33 22.86
C GLN A 125 1.17 -0.52 23.07
N ASP A 126 1.10 -1.54 23.93
CA ASP A 126 2.26 -2.39 24.24
C ASP A 126 2.65 -3.28 23.04
N ILE A 127 1.66 -3.85 22.34
CA ILE A 127 1.87 -4.67 21.14
C ILE A 127 2.57 -3.84 20.05
N ARG A 128 2.09 -2.62 19.77
CA ARG A 128 2.74 -1.73 18.80
C ARG A 128 4.15 -1.35 19.25
N SER A 129 4.35 -1.09 20.55
CA SER A 129 5.67 -0.74 21.08
C SER A 129 6.68 -1.89 20.89
N GLU A 130 6.27 -3.15 21.11
CA GLU A 130 7.13 -4.31 20.85
C GLU A 130 7.47 -4.46 19.37
N MET A 131 6.49 -4.28 18.48
CA MET A 131 6.73 -4.24 17.04
C MET A 131 7.80 -3.18 16.70
N CYS A 132 7.69 -1.97 17.25
CA CYS A 132 8.67 -0.92 17.03
C CYS A 132 10.08 -1.31 17.52
N LEU A 133 10.20 -1.86 18.74
CA LEU A 133 11.48 -2.28 19.31
C LEU A 133 12.14 -3.37 18.45
N LEU A 134 11.37 -4.32 17.93
CA LEU A 134 11.90 -5.38 17.07
C LEU A 134 12.27 -4.87 15.67
N LEU A 135 11.53 -3.92 15.12
CA LEU A 135 11.90 -3.24 13.86
C LEU A 135 13.24 -2.52 14.01
N GLU A 136 13.42 -1.75 15.08
CA GLU A 136 14.68 -1.06 15.34
C GLU A 136 15.83 -2.04 15.58
N LYS A 137 15.58 -3.15 16.29
CA LYS A 137 16.57 -4.21 16.52
C LYS A 137 17.10 -4.84 15.24
N ILE A 138 16.26 -4.96 14.20
CA ILE A 138 16.68 -5.46 12.87
C ILE A 138 17.15 -4.35 11.92
N GLY A 139 17.29 -3.11 12.42
CA GLY A 139 17.87 -1.99 11.68
C GLY A 139 16.89 -1.15 10.88
N ILE A 140 15.57 -1.25 11.13
CA ILE A 140 14.54 -0.43 10.49
C ILE A 140 14.17 0.72 11.43
N PRO A 141 14.51 1.98 11.10
CA PRO A 141 14.18 3.11 11.97
C PRO A 141 12.67 3.39 11.99
N VAL A 142 12.10 3.47 13.19
CA VAL A 142 10.69 3.79 13.41
C VAL A 142 10.56 5.30 13.67
N GLU A 143 9.52 5.93 13.11
CA GLU A 143 9.22 7.35 13.30
C GLU A 143 8.00 7.56 14.21
N VAL A 144 6.98 6.73 14.06
CA VAL A 144 5.72 6.83 14.83
C VAL A 144 5.00 5.49 14.88
N HIS A 145 4.16 5.29 15.88
CA HIS A 145 3.14 4.25 15.88
C HIS A 145 1.86 4.80 16.51
N HIS A 146 0.70 4.33 16.05
CA HIS A 146 -0.59 4.72 16.63
C HIS A 146 -1.69 3.73 16.27
N HIS A 147 -2.78 3.81 17.04
CA HIS A 147 -4.07 3.26 16.61
C HIS A 147 -4.61 4.07 15.43
N GLU A 148 -5.29 3.41 14.51
CA GLU A 148 -5.87 4.00 13.31
C GLU A 148 -7.40 4.20 13.44
N VAL A 149 -8.06 4.70 12.40
CA VAL A 149 -9.45 5.19 12.50
C VAL A 149 -10.46 4.09 12.87
N ALA A 150 -10.35 2.89 12.30
CA ALA A 150 -11.37 1.87 12.51
C ALA A 150 -11.28 1.20 13.88
N GLY A 151 -12.41 1.07 14.58
CA GLY A 151 -12.45 0.72 16.01
C GLY A 151 -12.15 -0.74 16.34
N GLN A 152 -12.07 -1.63 15.35
CA GLN A 152 -11.86 -3.07 15.58
C GLN A 152 -10.39 -3.51 15.57
N GLY A 153 -9.45 -2.64 15.95
CA GLY A 153 -8.02 -2.94 15.99
C GLY A 153 -7.22 -2.54 14.77
N GLN A 154 -7.55 -1.42 14.12
CA GLN A 154 -6.69 -0.86 13.07
C GLN A 154 -5.49 -0.15 13.69
N ASN A 155 -4.30 -0.36 13.13
CA ASN A 155 -3.05 0.19 13.63
C ASN A 155 -2.12 0.59 12.48
N GLU A 156 -1.17 1.48 12.75
CA GLU A 156 -0.11 1.86 11.82
C GLU A 156 1.23 2.01 12.56
N ILE A 157 2.32 1.65 11.86
CA ILE A 157 3.68 1.95 12.26
C ILE A 157 4.38 2.69 11.12
N GLY A 158 4.64 3.98 11.33
CA GLY A 158 5.42 4.80 10.42
C GLY A 158 6.91 4.53 10.59
N THR A 159 7.58 4.21 9.48
CA THR A 159 9.02 3.91 9.44
C THR A 159 9.70 4.82 8.43
N LYS A 160 10.98 5.09 8.68
CA LYS A 160 11.75 6.03 7.88
C LYS A 160 11.80 5.62 6.40
N PHE A 161 11.73 6.60 5.53
CA PHE A 161 11.91 6.41 4.09
C PHE A 161 13.31 5.86 3.77
N SER A 162 13.46 5.18 2.63
CA SER A 162 14.77 4.81 2.08
C SER A 162 14.72 4.70 0.55
N THR A 163 15.82 4.28 -0.08
CA THR A 163 15.86 3.99 -1.52
C THR A 163 14.88 2.87 -1.87
N LEU A 164 14.48 2.78 -3.14
CA LEU A 164 13.41 1.92 -3.63
C LEU A 164 13.58 0.46 -3.16
N VAL A 165 14.74 -0.16 -3.43
CA VAL A 165 14.96 -1.58 -3.12
C VAL A 165 14.99 -1.81 -1.61
N GLN A 166 15.79 -1.00 -0.88
CA GLN A 166 15.92 -1.15 0.57
C GLN A 166 14.59 -0.90 1.27
N ARG A 167 13.82 0.10 0.83
CA ARG A 167 12.50 0.33 1.41
C ARG A 167 11.55 -0.81 1.07
N ALA A 168 11.60 -1.43 -0.11
CA ALA A 168 10.78 -2.60 -0.38
C ALA A 168 11.15 -3.80 0.51
N ASP A 169 12.45 -4.04 0.74
CA ASP A 169 12.96 -5.05 1.69
C ASP A 169 12.38 -4.78 3.11
N TRP A 170 12.52 -3.55 3.61
CA TRP A 170 12.00 -3.15 4.93
C TRP A 170 10.47 -3.27 5.04
N THR A 171 9.71 -3.10 3.95
CA THR A 171 8.25 -3.28 3.98
C THR A 171 7.87 -4.74 4.18
N GLN A 172 8.62 -5.66 3.57
CA GLN A 172 8.42 -7.09 3.80
C GLN A 172 8.78 -7.47 5.25
N GLN A 173 9.89 -6.94 5.76
CA GLN A 173 10.33 -7.15 7.15
C GLN A 173 9.32 -6.56 8.14
N LEU A 174 8.73 -5.39 7.86
CA LEU A 174 7.66 -4.80 8.66
C LEU A 174 6.47 -5.74 8.79
N LYS A 175 5.97 -6.26 7.67
CA LYS A 175 4.87 -7.23 7.68
C LYS A 175 5.22 -8.48 8.48
N TYR A 176 6.46 -8.96 8.36
CA TYR A 176 6.96 -10.10 9.11
C TYR A 176 6.95 -9.85 10.62
N ILE A 177 7.51 -8.73 11.10
CA ILE A 177 7.47 -8.36 12.52
C ILE A 177 6.03 -8.23 13.01
N VAL A 178 5.17 -7.51 12.28
CA VAL A 178 3.76 -7.32 12.67
C VAL A 178 3.02 -8.65 12.81
N HIS A 179 3.16 -9.56 11.84
CA HIS A 179 2.50 -10.87 11.92
C HIS A 179 3.01 -11.70 13.11
N ASN A 180 4.32 -11.75 13.34
CA ASN A 180 4.89 -12.62 14.38
C ASN A 180 4.70 -12.06 15.79
N VAL A 181 4.76 -10.73 15.97
CA VAL A 181 4.42 -10.12 17.27
C VAL A 181 2.95 -10.35 17.56
N ALA A 182 2.04 -10.07 16.61
CA ALA A 182 0.63 -10.36 16.81
C ALA A 182 0.39 -11.84 17.19
N HIS A 183 1.05 -12.76 16.49
CA HIS A 183 0.97 -14.19 16.80
C HIS A 183 1.46 -14.53 18.22
N THR A 184 2.59 -13.97 18.65
CA THR A 184 3.17 -14.20 19.98
C THR A 184 2.27 -13.69 21.10
N TYR A 185 1.51 -12.63 20.85
CA TYR A 185 0.47 -12.12 21.76
C TYR A 185 -0.85 -12.90 21.71
N GLY A 186 -0.92 -14.02 20.98
CA GLY A 186 -2.14 -14.80 20.83
C GLY A 186 -3.20 -14.14 19.95
N LYS A 187 -2.77 -13.22 19.06
CA LYS A 187 -3.62 -12.48 18.12
C LYS A 187 -3.28 -12.84 16.67
N THR A 188 -3.99 -12.26 15.73
CA THR A 188 -3.74 -12.41 14.29
C THR A 188 -3.80 -11.05 13.60
N ALA A 189 -2.76 -10.71 12.85
CA ALA A 189 -2.70 -9.48 12.10
C ALA A 189 -2.97 -9.69 10.61
N THR A 190 -3.54 -8.69 9.95
CA THR A 190 -3.79 -8.71 8.50
C THR A 190 -3.54 -7.36 7.86
N PHE A 191 -2.97 -7.41 6.67
CA PHE A 191 -2.73 -6.27 5.78
C PHE A 191 -3.79 -6.18 4.66
N MET A 192 -4.90 -6.92 4.79
CA MET A 192 -6.00 -6.84 3.83
C MET A 192 -6.58 -5.42 3.75
N PRO A 193 -6.89 -4.89 2.55
CA PRO A 193 -7.31 -3.50 2.41
C PRO A 193 -8.69 -3.22 3.02
N LYS A 194 -9.58 -4.21 3.05
CA LYS A 194 -10.93 -4.07 3.59
C LYS A 194 -11.39 -5.36 4.29
N PRO A 195 -10.92 -5.63 5.51
CA PRO A 195 -11.34 -6.82 6.25
C PRO A 195 -12.74 -6.68 6.86
N VAL A 196 -13.18 -5.44 7.16
CA VAL A 196 -14.47 -5.15 7.79
C VAL A 196 -15.26 -4.14 6.95
N VAL A 197 -16.54 -4.44 6.72
CA VAL A 197 -17.48 -3.55 6.02
C VAL A 197 -18.02 -2.52 7.01
N GLY A 198 -18.16 -1.26 6.56
CA GLY A 198 -18.78 -0.20 7.36
C GLY A 198 -17.81 0.64 8.21
N ASP A 199 -16.52 0.31 8.25
CA ASP A 199 -15.48 1.14 8.88
C ASP A 199 -14.30 1.38 7.91
N ASN A 200 -13.27 2.14 8.30
CA ASN A 200 -12.08 2.39 7.48
C ASN A 200 -11.36 1.07 7.10
N GLY A 201 -10.62 1.10 6.00
CA GLY A 201 -9.81 -0.02 5.50
C GLY A 201 -8.34 0.36 5.42
N SER A 202 -7.45 -0.62 5.37
CA SER A 202 -6.00 -0.40 5.40
C SER A 202 -5.44 0.13 4.08
N GLY A 203 -4.87 1.32 4.12
CA GLY A 203 -4.06 1.91 3.04
C GLY A 203 -2.57 1.58 3.13
N MET A 204 -1.86 1.85 2.04
CA MET A 204 -0.41 1.99 2.04
C MET A 204 -0.07 3.28 1.32
N HIS A 205 -0.17 4.42 2.00
CA HIS A 205 0.20 5.69 1.37
C HIS A 205 1.70 5.67 1.04
N VAL A 206 2.08 6.04 -0.18
CA VAL A 206 3.48 5.98 -0.63
C VAL A 206 3.99 7.39 -0.85
N HIS A 207 4.83 7.85 0.07
CA HIS A 207 5.59 9.09 -0.06
C HIS A 207 6.75 8.90 -1.04
N GLN A 208 6.95 9.83 -1.96
CA GLN A 208 7.94 9.73 -3.04
C GLN A 208 8.71 11.04 -3.24
N SER A 209 10.02 10.95 -3.50
CA SER A 209 10.83 12.06 -4.01
C SER A 209 12.01 11.55 -4.85
N ILE A 210 12.34 12.27 -5.91
CA ILE A 210 13.51 12.01 -6.76
C ILE A 210 14.61 13.03 -6.44
N TRP A 211 15.85 12.56 -6.40
CA TRP A 211 17.03 13.35 -6.06
C TRP A 211 18.09 13.25 -7.15
N LYS A 212 18.94 14.27 -7.23
CA LYS A 212 20.12 14.32 -8.08
C LYS A 212 21.21 15.17 -7.45
N ASP A 213 22.43 14.65 -7.39
CA ASP A 213 23.61 15.34 -6.84
C ASP A 213 23.35 15.88 -5.42
N GLY A 214 22.63 15.10 -4.60
CA GLY A 214 22.25 15.46 -3.23
C GLY A 214 21.18 16.56 -3.12
N LYS A 215 20.51 16.94 -4.21
CA LYS A 215 19.40 17.90 -4.23
C LYS A 215 18.08 17.18 -4.47
N ASN A 216 17.07 17.58 -3.68
CA ASN A 216 15.70 17.12 -3.85
C ASN A 216 15.09 17.79 -5.09
N LEU A 217 14.85 17.01 -6.16
CA LEU A 217 14.28 17.54 -7.40
C LEU A 217 12.81 17.88 -7.27
N PHE A 218 12.12 17.45 -6.21
CA PHE A 218 10.70 17.77 -6.01
C PHE A 218 10.50 19.14 -5.35
N ALA A 219 11.55 19.73 -4.77
CA ALA A 219 11.48 21.04 -4.16
C ALA A 219 11.59 22.16 -5.21
N GLY A 220 10.69 23.13 -5.15
CA GLY A 220 10.67 24.30 -6.03
C GLY A 220 9.82 25.43 -5.47
N ASP A 221 9.43 26.35 -6.35
CA ASP A 221 8.66 27.56 -6.07
C ASP A 221 7.20 27.50 -6.58
N GLY A 222 6.77 26.36 -7.11
CA GLY A 222 5.41 26.11 -7.57
C GLY A 222 4.43 25.78 -6.43
N TYR A 223 3.28 25.19 -6.80
CA TYR A 223 2.20 24.88 -5.85
C TYR A 223 2.72 24.10 -4.65
N ALA A 224 2.42 24.59 -3.45
CA ALA A 224 2.85 24.00 -2.18
C ALA A 224 4.37 23.75 -2.07
N GLY A 225 5.20 24.54 -2.77
CA GLY A 225 6.66 24.43 -2.78
C GLY A 225 7.21 23.26 -3.60
N LEU A 226 6.42 22.79 -4.58
CA LEU A 226 6.83 21.79 -5.56
C LEU A 226 7.57 22.42 -6.74
N SER A 227 8.48 21.66 -7.34
CA SER A 227 9.09 21.99 -8.62
C SER A 227 8.19 21.60 -9.79
N GLU A 228 8.50 22.11 -10.99
CA GLU A 228 7.89 21.64 -12.24
C GLU A 228 8.15 20.14 -12.47
N PHE A 229 9.33 19.64 -12.11
CA PHE A 229 9.65 18.21 -12.14
C PHE A 229 8.63 17.38 -11.34
N ALA A 230 8.30 17.82 -10.12
CA ALA A 230 7.33 17.13 -9.29
C ALA A 230 5.91 17.18 -9.89
N LEU A 231 5.52 18.32 -10.48
CA LEU A 231 4.23 18.44 -11.14
C LEU A 231 4.11 17.47 -12.32
N PHE A 232 5.14 17.38 -13.17
CA PHE A 232 5.15 16.40 -14.26
C PHE A 232 5.14 14.96 -13.76
N TYR A 233 5.85 14.68 -12.67
CA TYR A 233 5.82 13.36 -12.02
C TYR A 233 4.41 13.00 -11.54
N ILE A 234 3.69 13.94 -10.92
CA ILE A 234 2.28 13.79 -10.55
C ILE A 234 1.42 13.53 -11.79
N GLY A 235 1.65 14.28 -12.89
CA GLY A 235 0.89 14.11 -14.13
C GLY A 235 1.06 12.72 -14.74
N GLY A 236 2.26 12.16 -14.67
CA GLY A 236 2.54 10.77 -15.05
C GLY A 236 1.76 9.77 -14.19
N ILE A 237 1.78 9.92 -12.87
CA ILE A 237 0.98 9.05 -11.97
C ILE A 237 -0.51 9.15 -12.28
N ILE A 238 -1.05 10.36 -12.48
CA ILE A 238 -2.48 10.56 -12.79
C ILE A 238 -2.84 9.91 -14.13
N LYS A 239 -2.02 10.12 -15.17
CA LYS A 239 -2.23 9.53 -16.50
C LYS A 239 -2.31 8.00 -16.44
N HIS A 240 -1.40 7.38 -15.70
CA HIS A 240 -1.23 5.92 -15.64
C HIS A 240 -1.95 5.27 -14.45
N ALA A 241 -2.70 6.02 -13.65
CA ALA A 241 -3.24 5.55 -12.37
C ALA A 241 -4.08 4.26 -12.48
N ARG A 242 -4.83 4.11 -13.57
CA ARG A 242 -5.68 2.94 -13.81
C ARG A 242 -4.86 1.68 -14.09
N ALA A 243 -3.80 1.78 -14.88
CA ALA A 243 -2.81 0.70 -15.04
C ALA A 243 -2.06 0.42 -13.73
N LEU A 244 -1.69 1.48 -13.00
CA LEU A 244 -1.05 1.36 -11.68
C LEU A 244 -1.94 0.61 -10.69
N ASN A 245 -3.28 0.74 -10.73
CA ASN A 245 -4.16 0.03 -9.81
C ASN A 245 -3.97 -1.50 -9.89
N ALA A 246 -3.65 -2.08 -11.05
CA ALA A 246 -3.43 -3.53 -11.13
C ALA A 246 -2.24 -4.00 -10.26
N ILE A 247 -1.24 -3.15 -10.04
CA ILE A 247 -0.02 -3.44 -9.29
C ILE A 247 -0.11 -2.92 -7.85
N THR A 248 -0.68 -1.73 -7.67
CA THR A 248 -0.78 -1.01 -6.38
C THR A 248 -2.02 -1.39 -5.57
N ASN A 249 -3.03 -2.00 -6.22
CA ASN A 249 -4.29 -2.47 -5.65
C ASN A 249 -4.60 -3.90 -6.15
N PRO A 250 -3.72 -4.88 -5.91
CA PRO A 250 -3.66 -6.11 -6.71
C PRO A 250 -4.66 -7.19 -6.26
N SER A 251 -5.74 -6.83 -5.57
CA SER A 251 -6.70 -7.79 -5.02
C SER A 251 -8.14 -7.33 -5.24
N THR A 252 -9.08 -8.26 -5.33
CA THR A 252 -10.51 -7.90 -5.38
C THR A 252 -10.97 -7.19 -4.10
N ASN A 253 -10.28 -7.40 -2.97
CA ASN A 253 -10.55 -6.72 -1.70
C ASN A 253 -10.08 -5.25 -1.70
N SER A 254 -9.06 -4.91 -2.50
CA SER A 254 -8.59 -3.53 -2.70
C SER A 254 -9.72 -2.59 -3.15
N TYR A 255 -10.57 -3.07 -4.05
CA TYR A 255 -11.69 -2.30 -4.60
C TYR A 255 -12.91 -2.24 -3.67
N LYS A 256 -12.91 -3.01 -2.57
CA LYS A 256 -13.85 -2.81 -1.46
C LYS A 256 -13.38 -1.68 -0.52
N ARG A 257 -12.09 -1.32 -0.56
CA ARG A 257 -11.54 -0.13 0.12
C ARG A 257 -11.76 1.12 -0.71
N LEU A 258 -11.48 1.09 -2.01
CA LEU A 258 -11.58 2.22 -2.95
C LEU A 258 -13.04 2.59 -3.30
N VAL A 259 -13.80 2.95 -2.27
CA VAL A 259 -15.17 3.45 -2.36
C VAL A 259 -15.27 4.81 -1.64
N PRO A 260 -16.20 5.70 -2.03
CA PRO A 260 -16.38 6.99 -1.35
C PRO A 260 -16.62 6.86 0.17
N HIS A 261 -16.30 7.93 0.93
CA HIS A 261 -16.62 8.12 2.37
C HIS A 261 -15.80 7.36 3.44
N PHE A 262 -14.74 6.63 3.08
CA PHE A 262 -13.88 5.91 4.04
C PHE A 262 -12.40 6.35 4.00
N GLU A 263 -12.14 7.63 3.71
CA GLU A 263 -10.80 8.20 3.51
C GLU A 263 -9.98 7.55 2.37
N ALA A 264 -10.57 6.61 1.63
CA ALA A 264 -10.02 6.00 0.45
C ALA A 264 -10.20 6.94 -0.76
N PRO A 265 -9.11 7.41 -1.38
CA PRO A 265 -9.21 8.41 -2.41
C PRO A 265 -9.43 7.76 -3.78
N VAL A 266 -10.59 8.02 -4.36
CA VAL A 266 -10.97 7.51 -5.69
C VAL A 266 -10.77 8.52 -6.82
N LYS A 267 -10.63 9.81 -6.47
CA LYS A 267 -10.51 10.92 -7.42
C LYS A 267 -9.04 11.19 -7.75
N LEU A 268 -8.69 11.11 -9.03
CA LEU A 268 -7.35 11.37 -9.55
C LEU A 268 -7.10 12.87 -9.65
N ALA A 269 -6.62 13.41 -8.56
CA ALA A 269 -6.29 14.82 -8.38
C ALA A 269 -5.17 14.94 -7.34
N TYR A 270 -4.53 16.10 -7.31
CA TYR A 270 -3.55 16.43 -6.29
C TYR A 270 -3.95 17.65 -5.46
N SER A 271 -3.60 17.64 -4.17
CA SER A 271 -3.90 18.75 -3.26
C SER A 271 -2.99 18.76 -2.04
N ALA A 272 -2.66 19.94 -1.52
CA ALA A 272 -1.96 20.07 -0.23
C ALA A 272 -2.90 20.00 0.99
N LYS A 273 -4.20 20.26 0.80
CA LYS A 273 -5.17 20.39 1.89
C LYS A 273 -6.25 19.31 1.87
N ASN A 274 -6.62 18.86 0.67
CA ASN A 274 -7.79 18.02 0.51
C ASN A 274 -7.45 16.52 0.59
N ARG A 275 -8.02 15.84 1.60
CA ARG A 275 -7.85 14.39 1.82
C ARG A 275 -8.71 13.52 0.90
N SER A 276 -9.57 14.08 0.05
CA SER A 276 -10.28 13.33 -0.99
C SER A 276 -9.44 13.14 -2.26
N ALA A 277 -8.30 13.85 -2.37
CA ALA A 277 -7.36 13.71 -3.47
C ALA A 277 -6.49 12.46 -3.29
N SER A 278 -6.28 11.74 -4.39
CA SER A 278 -5.43 10.54 -4.42
C SER A 278 -3.94 10.83 -4.34
N ILE A 279 -3.53 12.06 -4.64
CA ILE A 279 -2.16 12.53 -4.44
C ILE A 279 -2.18 13.70 -3.46
N ARG A 280 -1.64 13.51 -2.25
CA ARG A 280 -1.50 14.60 -1.27
C ARG A 280 -0.11 15.20 -1.36
N ILE A 281 0.00 16.50 -1.11
CA ILE A 281 1.28 17.19 -0.95
C ILE A 281 1.48 17.51 0.54
N PRO A 282 2.34 16.75 1.26
CA PRO A 282 2.55 16.98 2.68
C PRO A 282 3.02 18.41 2.98
N HIS A 283 2.48 18.99 4.05
CA HIS A 283 2.94 20.29 4.53
C HIS A 283 4.28 20.11 5.24
N VAL A 284 5.34 20.72 4.69
CA VAL A 284 6.68 20.72 5.26
C VAL A 284 7.35 22.08 5.00
N SER A 285 8.04 22.60 6.02
CA SER A 285 8.77 23.87 5.94
C SER A 285 10.13 23.71 5.27
N ASN A 286 10.83 22.59 5.55
CA ASN A 286 12.14 22.30 4.99
C ASN A 286 12.02 21.76 3.55
N PRO A 287 12.62 22.43 2.54
CA PRO A 287 12.61 21.95 1.16
C PRO A 287 13.17 20.52 1.00
N LYS A 288 14.11 20.10 1.84
CA LYS A 288 14.64 18.72 1.81
C LYS A 288 13.57 17.67 2.09
N GLY A 289 12.52 18.01 2.85
CA GLY A 289 11.40 17.10 3.13
C GLY A 289 10.28 17.14 2.09
N ARG A 290 10.39 17.96 1.03
CA ARG A 290 9.36 18.09 0.00
C ARG A 290 9.19 16.77 -0.76
N ARG A 291 7.95 16.34 -0.91
CA ARG A 291 7.57 15.05 -1.51
C ARG A 291 6.12 15.08 -1.94
N ILE A 292 5.70 14.05 -2.65
CA ILE A 292 4.29 13.75 -2.91
C ILE A 292 3.91 12.49 -2.12
N GLU A 293 2.62 12.31 -1.85
CA GLU A 293 2.08 11.09 -1.26
C GLU A 293 0.98 10.53 -2.15
N THR A 294 1.20 9.32 -2.68
CA THR A 294 0.20 8.60 -3.47
C THR A 294 -0.58 7.68 -2.56
N ARG A 295 -1.90 7.87 -2.46
CA ARG A 295 -2.72 7.32 -1.37
C ARG A 295 -3.63 6.16 -1.74
N PHE A 296 -3.80 5.92 -3.04
CA PHE A 296 -4.57 4.77 -3.52
C PHE A 296 -3.92 3.42 -3.25
N PRO A 297 -2.58 3.23 -3.23
CA PRO A 297 -2.00 1.92 -2.98
C PRO A 297 -2.45 1.35 -1.63
N ASP A 298 -2.48 0.02 -1.56
CA ASP A 298 -2.83 -0.70 -0.35
C ASP A 298 -1.78 -1.76 0.01
N PRO A 299 -1.79 -2.29 1.24
CA PRO A 299 -0.75 -3.17 1.71
C PRO A 299 -0.70 -4.54 1.03
N MET A 300 -1.66 -4.91 0.16
CA MET A 300 -1.55 -6.14 -0.65
C MET A 300 -0.57 -5.99 -1.80
N ALA A 301 -0.22 -4.75 -2.17
CA ALA A 301 0.76 -4.49 -3.21
C ALA A 301 2.11 -5.16 -2.88
N ASN A 302 2.70 -5.80 -3.89
CA ASN A 302 4.10 -6.21 -3.82
C ASN A 302 4.94 -4.92 -3.80
N PRO A 303 5.71 -4.64 -2.74
CA PRO A 303 6.35 -3.35 -2.57
C PRO A 303 7.38 -3.05 -3.67
N TYR A 304 8.10 -4.06 -4.16
CA TYR A 304 9.06 -3.89 -5.25
C TYR A 304 8.37 -3.46 -6.55
N LEU A 305 7.27 -4.13 -6.91
CA LEU A 305 6.50 -3.80 -8.12
C LEU A 305 5.78 -2.46 -7.98
N CYS A 306 5.18 -2.21 -6.81
CA CYS A 306 4.45 -0.97 -6.49
C CYS A 306 5.36 0.25 -6.63
N PHE A 307 6.51 0.26 -5.96
CA PHE A 307 7.41 1.42 -5.97
C PHE A 307 8.03 1.61 -7.35
N SER A 308 8.40 0.52 -8.03
CA SER A 308 8.90 0.59 -9.41
C SER A 308 7.86 1.14 -10.37
N ALA A 309 6.62 0.66 -10.31
CA ALA A 309 5.56 1.12 -11.20
C ALA A 309 5.22 2.61 -10.97
N LEU A 310 5.12 3.03 -9.70
CA LEU A 310 4.92 4.44 -9.35
C LEU A 310 6.07 5.33 -9.86
N MET A 311 7.31 4.86 -9.73
CA MET A 311 8.48 5.57 -10.28
C MET A 311 8.42 5.69 -11.79
N MET A 312 8.20 4.57 -12.48
CA MET A 312 8.16 4.54 -13.94
C MET A 312 7.06 5.46 -14.49
N ALA A 313 5.86 5.44 -13.88
CA ALA A 313 4.77 6.36 -14.25
C ALA A 313 5.17 7.82 -14.06
N GLY A 314 5.78 8.15 -12.92
CA GLY A 314 6.23 9.52 -12.66
C GLY A 314 7.36 9.96 -13.61
N LEU A 315 8.30 9.09 -13.94
CA LEU A 315 9.35 9.39 -14.91
C LEU A 315 8.81 9.58 -16.33
N ASP A 316 7.82 8.79 -16.76
CA ASP A 316 7.11 9.03 -18.04
C ASP A 316 6.49 10.43 -18.07
N GLY A 317 5.83 10.82 -16.98
CA GLY A 317 5.28 12.16 -16.79
C GLY A 317 6.33 13.26 -16.98
N VAL A 318 7.50 13.10 -16.37
CA VAL A 318 8.63 14.04 -16.51
C VAL A 318 9.17 14.08 -17.94
N GLN A 319 9.41 12.93 -18.56
CA GLN A 319 9.98 12.84 -19.90
C GLN A 319 9.05 13.48 -20.95
N ASN A 320 7.74 13.26 -20.81
CA ASN A 320 6.73 13.76 -21.72
C ASN A 320 6.09 15.10 -21.28
N LYS A 321 6.60 15.71 -20.20
CA LYS A 321 6.11 16.99 -19.64
C LYS A 321 4.60 17.03 -19.42
N ILE A 322 4.08 15.96 -18.82
CA ILE A 322 2.64 15.76 -18.64
C ILE A 322 2.17 16.59 -17.46
N HIS A 323 1.47 17.69 -17.70
CA HIS A 323 0.96 18.54 -16.62
C HIS A 323 -0.23 17.88 -15.90
N PRO A 324 -0.29 17.89 -14.55
CA PRO A 324 -1.35 17.22 -13.79
C PRO A 324 -2.68 18.00 -13.76
N GLY A 325 -2.74 19.13 -14.47
CA GLY A 325 -3.82 20.11 -14.36
C GLY A 325 -3.71 20.98 -13.10
N GLU A 326 -4.77 21.72 -12.81
CA GLU A 326 -4.86 22.57 -11.62
C GLU A 326 -5.08 21.74 -10.34
N ALA A 327 -4.55 22.23 -9.22
CA ALA A 327 -4.70 21.56 -7.93
C ALA A 327 -6.18 21.58 -7.47
N ALA A 328 -6.59 20.51 -6.80
CA ALA A 328 -7.93 20.39 -6.21
C ALA A 328 -8.01 21.10 -4.85
N ASP A 329 -8.45 22.35 -4.83
CA ASP A 329 -8.56 23.15 -3.59
C ASP A 329 -9.91 22.98 -2.86
N LYS A 330 -10.92 22.36 -3.49
CA LYS A 330 -12.24 22.06 -2.90
C LYS A 330 -12.33 20.58 -2.50
N ASN A 331 -13.16 20.25 -1.49
CA ASN A 331 -13.51 18.86 -1.18
C ASN A 331 -14.15 18.21 -2.41
N LEU A 332 -13.57 17.11 -2.92
CA LEU A 332 -13.99 16.52 -4.18
C LEU A 332 -15.26 15.67 -4.04
N TYR A 333 -15.61 15.26 -2.82
CA TYR A 333 -16.83 14.48 -2.57
C TYR A 333 -18.11 15.33 -2.60
N ASP A 334 -17.98 16.66 -2.47
CA ASP A 334 -19.12 17.59 -2.42
C ASP A 334 -19.30 18.34 -3.74
N LEU A 335 -18.61 17.92 -4.80
CA LEU A 335 -18.72 18.56 -6.11
C LEU A 335 -20.10 18.26 -6.73
N PRO A 336 -20.70 19.23 -7.45
CA PRO A 336 -21.88 18.96 -8.26
C PRO A 336 -21.62 17.80 -9.25
N PRO A 337 -22.61 16.95 -9.56
CA PRO A 337 -22.41 15.77 -10.42
C PRO A 337 -21.76 16.07 -11.77
N GLU A 338 -22.03 17.24 -12.36
CA GLU A 338 -21.45 17.68 -13.64
C GLU A 338 -19.95 18.01 -13.56
N GLU A 339 -19.48 18.50 -12.41
CA GLU A 339 -18.05 18.73 -12.15
C GLU A 339 -17.36 17.42 -11.75
N ASP A 340 -18.04 16.59 -10.95
CA ASP A 340 -17.54 15.31 -10.46
C ASP A 340 -17.25 14.32 -11.60
N ALA A 341 -18.13 14.27 -12.62
CA ALA A 341 -17.99 13.40 -13.78
C ALA A 341 -16.78 13.74 -14.67
N LYS A 342 -16.19 14.94 -14.54
CA LYS A 342 -15.02 15.37 -15.31
C LYS A 342 -13.71 14.96 -14.65
N ILE A 343 -13.74 14.54 -13.39
CA ILE A 343 -12.53 14.17 -12.65
C ILE A 343 -12.22 12.70 -12.91
N PRO A 344 -11.04 12.37 -13.45
CA PRO A 344 -10.66 10.98 -13.65
C PRO A 344 -10.67 10.22 -12.32
N THR A 345 -11.00 8.93 -12.36
CA THR A 345 -11.03 8.06 -11.18
C THR A 345 -10.11 6.86 -11.35
N VAL A 346 -9.69 6.31 -10.21
CA VAL A 346 -9.11 4.96 -10.14
C VAL A 346 -10.10 3.93 -10.66
N CYS A 347 -9.62 2.72 -10.95
CA CYS A 347 -10.49 1.61 -11.31
C CYS A 347 -11.44 1.23 -10.16
N ALA A 348 -12.66 0.83 -10.51
CA ALA A 348 -13.68 0.33 -9.60
C ALA A 348 -13.57 -1.18 -9.33
N GLY A 349 -12.78 -1.90 -10.14
CA GLY A 349 -12.57 -3.34 -10.01
C GLY A 349 -11.20 -3.80 -10.48
N LEU A 350 -10.82 -5.01 -10.06
CA LEU A 350 -9.56 -5.64 -10.46
C LEU A 350 -9.52 -5.97 -11.94
N ASP A 351 -10.66 -6.36 -12.51
CA ASP A 351 -10.83 -6.60 -13.95
C ASP A 351 -10.49 -5.36 -14.79
N GLU A 352 -11.10 -4.23 -14.46
CA GLU A 352 -10.86 -2.95 -15.13
C GLU A 352 -9.40 -2.52 -15.02
N ALA A 353 -8.75 -2.79 -13.88
CA ALA A 353 -7.35 -2.47 -13.67
C ALA A 353 -6.42 -3.37 -14.48
N LEU A 354 -6.72 -4.68 -14.58
CA LEU A 354 -5.94 -5.61 -15.40
C LEU A 354 -6.06 -5.27 -16.90
N ASP A 355 -7.26 -4.90 -17.36
CA ASP A 355 -7.46 -4.43 -18.73
C ASP A 355 -6.70 -3.12 -18.99
N ALA A 356 -6.72 -2.18 -18.03
CA ALA A 356 -5.98 -0.94 -18.12
C ALA A 356 -4.46 -1.16 -18.14
N LEU A 357 -3.95 -2.07 -17.29
CA LEU A 357 -2.54 -2.46 -17.31
C LEU A 357 -2.15 -3.07 -18.65
N ASN A 358 -2.96 -3.97 -19.19
CA ASN A 358 -2.71 -4.58 -20.49
C ASN A 358 -2.61 -3.53 -21.61
N ALA A 359 -3.52 -2.55 -21.60
CA ALA A 359 -3.60 -1.50 -22.62
C ALA A 359 -2.53 -0.40 -22.48
N ASP A 360 -2.09 -0.09 -21.25
CA ASP A 360 -1.20 1.04 -20.93
C ASP A 360 0.05 0.56 -20.18
N ARG A 361 0.71 -0.48 -20.71
CA ARG A 361 1.95 -1.05 -20.12
C ARG A 361 3.25 -0.43 -20.62
N GLU A 362 3.22 0.38 -21.68
CA GLU A 362 4.43 0.85 -22.37
C GLU A 362 5.36 1.62 -21.43
N PHE A 363 4.81 2.47 -20.56
CA PHE A 363 5.60 3.25 -19.60
C PHE A 363 6.40 2.37 -18.62
N LEU A 364 5.95 1.13 -18.36
CA LEU A 364 6.62 0.17 -17.47
C LEU A 364 7.79 -0.55 -18.16
N THR A 365 7.69 -0.79 -19.47
CA THR A 365 8.68 -1.59 -20.21
C THR A 365 9.88 -0.76 -20.67
N VAL A 366 9.81 0.58 -20.55
CA VAL A 366 10.93 1.47 -20.83
C VAL A 366 12.17 1.07 -20.01
N GLY A 367 13.32 1.01 -20.67
CA GLY A 367 14.59 0.60 -20.05
C GLY A 367 14.66 -0.89 -19.70
N GLY A 368 13.68 -1.71 -20.09
CA GLY A 368 13.61 -3.12 -19.75
C GLY A 368 13.41 -3.38 -18.26
N VAL A 369 12.79 -2.42 -17.54
CA VAL A 369 12.51 -2.54 -16.11
C VAL A 369 11.49 -3.66 -15.89
N PHE A 370 10.28 -3.47 -16.42
CA PHE A 370 9.29 -4.53 -16.61
C PHE A 370 9.47 -5.17 -17.99
N THR A 371 9.08 -6.43 -18.15
CA THR A 371 9.03 -7.13 -19.44
C THR A 371 7.60 -7.55 -19.73
N ASP A 372 7.23 -7.65 -21.01
CA ASP A 372 5.90 -8.13 -21.40
C ASP A 372 5.62 -9.52 -20.84
N SER A 373 6.60 -10.42 -20.89
CA SER A 373 6.52 -11.77 -20.31
C SER A 373 6.19 -11.75 -18.81
N MET A 374 6.79 -10.82 -18.05
CA MET A 374 6.49 -10.65 -16.63
C MET A 374 5.08 -10.09 -16.41
N LEU A 375 4.70 -9.06 -17.18
CA LEU A 375 3.38 -8.42 -17.06
C LEU A 375 2.24 -9.37 -17.47
N ASP A 376 2.42 -10.15 -18.54
CA ASP A 376 1.45 -11.14 -18.98
C ASP A 376 1.27 -12.23 -17.92
N ALA A 377 2.35 -12.74 -17.34
CA ALA A 377 2.29 -13.71 -16.26
C ALA A 377 1.63 -13.14 -14.99
N TYR A 378 1.89 -11.87 -14.69
CA TYR A 378 1.24 -11.16 -13.59
C TYR A 378 -0.27 -11.03 -13.82
N ILE A 379 -0.68 -10.60 -15.02
CA ILE A 379 -2.08 -10.47 -15.42
C ILE A 379 -2.78 -11.82 -15.36
N GLU A 380 -2.15 -12.88 -15.86
CA GLU A 380 -2.70 -14.26 -15.80
C GLU A 380 -2.93 -14.69 -14.35
N LEU A 381 -1.94 -14.51 -13.48
CA LEU A 381 -2.04 -14.84 -12.06
C LEU A 381 -3.22 -14.12 -11.40
N LYS A 382 -3.36 -12.81 -11.66
CA LYS A 382 -4.44 -12.00 -11.08
C LYS A 382 -5.80 -12.26 -11.69
N THR A 383 -5.84 -12.64 -12.97
CA THR A 383 -7.06 -13.11 -13.63
C THR A 383 -7.57 -14.38 -12.96
N ASN A 384 -6.70 -15.33 -12.61
CA ASN A 384 -7.11 -16.55 -11.91
C ASN A 384 -7.72 -16.27 -10.52
N GLU A 385 -7.13 -15.35 -9.75
CA GLU A 385 -7.71 -14.89 -8.47
C GLU A 385 -9.10 -14.24 -8.66
N LEU A 386 -9.23 -13.38 -9.67
CA LEU A 386 -10.49 -12.73 -10.03
C LEU A 386 -11.57 -13.74 -10.46
N GLN A 387 -11.22 -14.75 -11.27
CA GLN A 387 -12.20 -15.77 -11.70
C GLN A 387 -12.72 -16.57 -10.52
N ARG A 388 -11.84 -16.96 -9.57
CA ARG A 388 -12.29 -17.62 -8.34
C ARG A 388 -13.28 -16.75 -7.55
N TYR A 389 -13.03 -15.44 -7.46
CA TYR A 389 -13.94 -14.51 -6.80
C TYR A 389 -15.30 -14.40 -7.53
N ARG A 390 -15.29 -14.28 -8.86
CA ARG A 390 -16.51 -14.16 -9.68
C ARG A 390 -17.40 -15.40 -9.64
N GLN A 391 -16.81 -16.57 -9.45
CA GLN A 391 -17.53 -17.85 -9.38
C GLN A 391 -18.06 -18.15 -7.97
N ALA A 392 -17.61 -17.42 -6.94
CA ALA A 392 -18.06 -17.62 -5.57
C ALA A 392 -19.38 -16.88 -5.31
N VAL A 393 -20.39 -17.61 -4.85
CA VAL A 393 -21.68 -17.03 -4.44
C VAL A 393 -21.49 -16.26 -3.13
N HIS A 394 -22.01 -15.03 -3.08
CA HIS A 394 -21.85 -14.13 -1.94
C HIS A 394 -23.09 -14.14 -1.03
N PRO A 395 -22.97 -14.07 0.31
CA PRO A 395 -24.13 -14.10 1.21
C PRO A 395 -25.19 -13.02 0.94
N ILE A 396 -24.75 -11.83 0.48
CA ILE A 396 -25.65 -10.72 0.08
C ILE A 396 -26.54 -11.12 -1.12
N GLU A 397 -26.09 -12.00 -2.03
CA GLU A 397 -26.93 -12.45 -3.15
C GLU A 397 -28.13 -13.26 -2.68
N PHE A 398 -28.03 -13.97 -1.54
CA PHE A 398 -29.18 -14.63 -0.94
C PHE A 398 -30.17 -13.62 -0.35
N GLU A 399 -29.69 -12.58 0.32
CA GLU A 399 -30.54 -11.49 0.81
C GLU A 399 -31.29 -10.80 -0.34
N MET A 400 -30.60 -10.53 -1.45
CA MET A 400 -31.17 -9.80 -2.57
C MET A 400 -32.08 -10.66 -3.47
N TYR A 401 -31.75 -11.95 -3.66
CA TYR A 401 -32.31 -12.73 -4.77
C TYR A 401 -32.90 -14.10 -4.38
N TYR A 402 -32.74 -14.59 -3.14
CA TYR A 402 -33.17 -15.97 -2.79
C TYR A 402 -34.69 -16.19 -2.87
N SER A 403 -35.48 -15.15 -2.58
CA SER A 403 -36.95 -15.20 -2.56
C SER A 403 -37.61 -14.37 -3.66
N LEU A 404 -36.83 -13.91 -4.65
CA LEU A 404 -37.39 -13.25 -5.83
C LEU A 404 -38.08 -14.24 -6.77
#